data_AF-A0A060XD41-F1
#
_entry.id   AF-A0A060XD41-F1
#
_cell.length_a   1.000
_cell.length_b   1.000
_cell.length_c   1.000
_cell.angle_alpha   90.00
_cell.angle_beta   90.00
_cell.angle_gamma   90.00
#
_symmetry.space_group_name_H-M   'P 1'
#
loop_
_entity.id
_entity.type
_entity.pdbx_description
1 polymer ?
#
loop_
_entity_poly.entity_id
_entity_poly.type
_entity_poly.pdbx_seq_one_letter_code
_entity_poly.pdbx_strand_id
1 'polypeptide(L)'
;MTPLVDQLENTLGGEEVYQTRVTKHLVPCVGQFCVAVGDDTLWKTLNYQILLKTRHSSSKVRFSALLMLLELASKLRENYMVLLPETIPFLAELMEDECEEVEHQVQKVIHEMETILGEPLQSYF
;
A
#
# COMPACT_ATOMS: atom_id res chain seq x y z
N MET A 1 14.42 -0.46 5.93
CA MET A 1 13.71 -0.10 4.67
C MET A 1 13.04 1.26 4.70
N THR A 2 12.87 1.88 5.87
CA THR A 2 12.21 3.18 6.06
C THR A 2 12.61 4.26 5.03
N PRO A 3 13.90 4.50 4.71
CA PRO A 3 14.27 5.56 3.76
C PRO A 3 13.71 5.39 2.33
N LEU A 4 13.45 4.14 1.92
CA LEU A 4 12.82 3.85 0.63
C LEU A 4 11.32 4.14 0.69
N VAL A 5 10.63 3.67 1.73
CA VAL A 5 9.19 3.94 1.91
C VAL A 5 8.94 5.46 2.06
N ASP A 6 9.85 6.19 2.71
CA ASP A 6 9.77 7.65 2.84
C ASP A 6 9.84 8.38 1.48
N GLN A 7 10.28 7.74 0.40
CA GLN A 7 10.20 8.33 -0.93
C GLN A 7 8.75 8.52 -1.42
N LEU A 8 7.77 7.89 -0.79
CA LEU A 8 6.35 8.22 -1.00
C LEU A 8 6.00 9.64 -0.55
N GLU A 9 6.73 10.21 0.40
CA GLU A 9 6.52 11.59 0.87
C GLU A 9 7.35 12.61 0.07
N ASN A 10 8.28 12.14 -0.77
CA ASN A 10 9.14 13.01 -1.55
C ASN A 10 8.38 13.60 -2.75
N THR A 11 7.75 14.76 -2.57
CA THR A 11 7.01 15.48 -3.60
C THR A 11 7.87 16.44 -4.45
N LEU A 12 9.19 16.38 -4.32
CA LEU A 12 10.10 17.24 -5.09
C LEU A 12 10.06 16.93 -6.59
N GLY A 13 10.10 18.00 -7.39
CA GLY A 13 10.11 17.93 -8.86
C GLY A 13 8.74 18.10 -9.51
N GLY A 14 7.68 18.35 -8.73
CA GLY A 14 6.32 18.51 -9.24
C GLY A 14 5.59 17.18 -9.43
N GLU A 15 4.33 17.27 -9.86
CA GLU A 15 3.40 16.15 -9.86
C GLU A 15 3.75 15.04 -10.84
N GLU A 16 4.14 15.38 -12.07
CA GLU A 16 4.50 14.37 -13.08
C GLU A 16 5.75 13.57 -12.69
N VAL A 17 6.75 14.26 -12.11
CA VAL A 17 7.99 13.62 -11.64
C VAL A 17 7.71 12.75 -10.43
N TYR A 18 6.88 13.22 -9.50
CA TYR A 18 6.42 12.43 -8.36
C TYR A 18 5.70 11.15 -8.82
N GLN A 19 4.69 11.28 -9.68
CA GLN A 19 3.92 10.16 -10.18
C GLN A 19 4.80 9.14 -10.91
N THR A 20 5.72 9.62 -11.75
CA THR A 20 6.69 8.76 -12.43
C THR A 20 7.61 8.03 -11.44
N ARG A 21 8.11 8.73 -10.42
CA ARG A 21 8.97 8.14 -9.39
C ARG A 21 8.25 7.03 -8.63
N VAL A 22 7.02 7.28 -8.19
CA VAL A 22 6.23 6.30 -7.45
C VAL A 22 5.92 5.10 -8.35
N THR A 23 5.30 5.33 -9.50
CA THR A 23 4.73 4.27 -10.33
C THR A 23 5.77 3.46 -11.10
N LYS A 24 6.81 4.11 -11.65
CA LYS A 24 7.80 3.42 -12.51
C LYS A 24 9.02 2.91 -11.75
N HIS A 25 9.30 3.44 -10.57
CA HIS A 25 10.53 3.13 -9.84
C HIS A 25 10.26 2.59 -8.45
N LEU A 26 9.55 3.34 -7.60
CA LEU A 26 9.46 3.01 -6.18
C LEU A 26 8.60 1.78 -5.94
N VAL A 27 7.38 1.74 -6.48
CA VAL A 27 6.45 0.61 -6.31
C VAL A 27 7.06 -0.70 -6.82
N PRO A 28 7.56 -0.80 -8.06
CA PRO A 28 8.21 -2.02 -8.53
C PRO A 28 9.45 -2.41 -7.71
N CYS A 29 10.25 -1.43 -7.26
CA CYS A 29 11.44 -1.69 -6.47
C CYS A 29 11.09 -2.31 -5.12
N VAL A 30 10.14 -1.73 -4.39
CA VAL A 30 9.72 -2.23 -3.08
C VAL A 30 9.02 -3.59 -3.22
N GLY A 31 8.19 -3.78 -4.25
CA GLY A 31 7.58 -5.06 -4.57
C GLY A 31 8.63 -6.17 -4.77
N GLN A 32 9.67 -5.90 -5.56
CA GLN A 32 10.74 -6.89 -5.76
C GLN A 32 11.61 -7.11 -4.51
N PHE A 33 11.82 -6.07 -3.71
CA PHE A 33 12.51 -6.21 -2.44
C PHE A 33 11.73 -7.12 -1.47
N CYS A 34 10.41 -6.98 -1.43
CA CYS A 34 9.55 -7.83 -0.61
C CYS A 34 9.71 -9.32 -0.97
N VAL A 35 9.73 -9.65 -2.27
CA VAL A 35 9.98 -11.02 -2.75
C VAL A 35 11.37 -11.51 -2.35
N ALA A 36 12.40 -10.66 -2.47
CA ALA A 36 13.77 -11.03 -2.17
C ALA A 36 14.04 -11.26 -0.67
N VAL A 37 13.28 -10.58 0.21
CA VAL A 37 13.41 -10.70 1.67
C VAL A 37 13.00 -12.08 2.17
N GLY A 38 11.84 -12.60 1.73
CA GLY A 38 11.39 -13.94 2.09
C GLY A 38 11.20 -14.21 3.60
N ASP A 39 10.97 -13.16 4.40
CA ASP A 39 10.89 -13.23 5.87
C ASP A 39 9.69 -12.44 6.41
N ASP A 40 8.78 -13.12 7.12
CA ASP A 40 7.53 -12.58 7.64
C ASP A 40 7.73 -11.41 8.62
N THR A 41 8.80 -11.44 9.43
CA THR A 41 9.07 -10.39 10.43
C THR A 41 9.42 -9.08 9.72
N LEU A 42 10.23 -9.18 8.66
CA LEU A 42 10.60 -8.05 7.84
C LEU A 42 9.44 -7.57 6.96
N TRP A 43 8.56 -8.46 6.51
CA TRP A 43 7.32 -8.08 5.80
C TRP A 43 6.37 -7.28 6.68
N LYS A 44 6.12 -7.71 7.92
CA LYS A 44 5.31 -6.94 8.89
C LYS A 44 5.87 -5.55 9.10
N THR A 45 7.18 -5.47 9.31
CA THR A 45 7.85 -4.17 9.48
C THR A 45 7.68 -3.29 8.25
N LEU A 46 7.87 -3.83 7.03
CA LEU A 46 7.67 -3.08 5.80
C LEU A 46 6.23 -2.62 5.61
N ASN A 47 5.29 -3.53 5.77
CA ASN A 47 3.86 -3.29 5.61
C ASN A 47 3.39 -2.19 6.55
N TYR A 48 3.74 -2.30 7.83
CA TYR A 48 3.40 -1.28 8.82
C TYR A 48 3.95 0.11 8.47
N GLN A 49 5.18 0.20 7.95
CA GLN A 49 5.74 1.49 7.50
C GLN A 49 4.94 2.09 6.34
N ILE A 50 4.41 1.27 5.43
CA ILE A 50 3.55 1.73 4.33
C ILE A 50 2.16 2.12 4.84
N LEU A 51 1.57 1.34 5.75
CA LEU A 51 0.30 1.65 6.40
C LEU A 51 0.34 3.02 7.09
N LEU A 52 1.44 3.37 7.76
CA LEU A 52 1.58 4.71 8.34
C LEU A 52 1.50 5.84 7.31
N LYS A 53 1.89 5.60 6.05
CA LYS A 53 1.78 6.59 4.96
C LYS A 53 0.35 6.80 4.49
N THR A 54 -0.57 5.88 4.78
CA THR A 54 -2.00 6.08 4.46
C THR A 54 -2.66 7.13 5.36
N ARG A 55 -2.03 7.53 6.47
CA ARG A 55 -2.50 8.62 7.35
C ARG A 55 -1.78 9.94 7.10
N HIS A 56 -1.04 10.05 5.99
CA HIS A 56 -0.32 11.26 5.66
C HIS A 56 -1.29 12.41 5.31
N SER A 57 -0.92 13.65 5.60
CA SER A 57 -1.77 14.83 5.37
C SER A 57 -2.06 15.10 3.88
N SER A 58 -1.15 14.71 3.00
CA SER A 58 -1.34 14.79 1.55
C SER A 58 -2.07 13.56 1.01
N SER A 59 -3.24 13.76 0.40
CA SER A 59 -4.02 12.71 -0.29
C SER A 59 -3.21 11.97 -1.35
N LYS A 60 -2.31 12.65 -2.06
CA LYS A 60 -1.42 12.05 -3.06
C LYS A 60 -0.50 10.97 -2.48
N VAL A 61 0.00 11.20 -1.26
CA VAL A 61 0.82 10.23 -0.53
C VAL A 61 -0.03 9.06 -0.07
N ARG A 62 -1.24 9.32 0.46
CA ARG A 62 -2.19 8.26 0.85
C ARG A 62 -2.56 7.36 -0.32
N PHE A 63 -2.89 7.94 -1.48
CA PHE A 63 -3.16 7.22 -2.72
C PHE A 63 -1.96 6.36 -3.15
N SER A 64 -0.76 6.92 -3.07
CA SER A 64 0.46 6.21 -3.47
C SER A 64 0.81 5.07 -2.50
N ALA A 65 0.48 5.21 -1.23
CA ALA A 65 0.59 4.14 -0.24
C ALA A 65 -0.37 2.98 -0.56
N LEU A 66 -1.61 3.27 -0.98
CA LEU A 66 -2.55 2.26 -1.47
C LEU A 66 -2.01 1.46 -2.67
N LEU A 67 -1.36 2.14 -3.64
CA LEU A 67 -0.68 1.44 -4.74
C LEU A 67 0.44 0.52 -4.25
N MET A 68 1.18 0.94 -3.23
CA MET A 68 2.25 0.14 -2.64
C MET A 68 1.71 -1.09 -1.90
N LEU A 69 0.63 -0.95 -1.13
CA LEU A 69 -0.03 -2.08 -0.44
C LEU A 69 -0.52 -3.13 -1.45
N LEU A 70 -1.14 -2.68 -2.53
CA LEU A 70 -1.60 -3.55 -3.60
C LEU A 70 -0.44 -4.30 -4.28
N GLU A 71 0.68 -3.63 -4.53
CA GLU A 71 1.88 -4.29 -5.06
C GLU A 71 2.41 -5.34 -4.08
N LEU A 72 2.45 -5.06 -2.78
CA LEU A 72 2.83 -6.05 -1.78
C LEU A 72 1.90 -7.26 -1.79
N ALA A 73 0.58 -7.04 -1.80
CA ALA A 73 -0.41 -8.11 -1.88
C ALA A 73 -0.21 -8.96 -3.15
N SER A 74 0.02 -8.32 -4.29
CA SER A 74 0.28 -8.98 -5.58
C SER A 74 1.54 -9.86 -5.55
N LYS A 75 2.60 -9.40 -4.88
CA LYS A 75 3.87 -10.15 -4.75
C LYS A 75 3.80 -11.29 -3.74
N LEU A 76 3.16 -11.06 -2.61
CA LEU A 76 3.08 -12.02 -1.51
C LEU A 76 1.96 -13.05 -1.70
N ARG A 77 0.88 -12.69 -2.40
CA ARG A 77 -0.31 -13.53 -2.60
C ARG A 77 -0.83 -14.05 -1.25
N GLU A 78 -0.99 -15.36 -1.10
CA GLU A 78 -1.42 -16.02 0.14
C GLU A 78 -0.56 -15.65 1.36
N ASN A 79 0.73 -15.33 1.17
CA ASN A 79 1.60 -14.92 2.27
C ASN A 79 1.22 -13.53 2.83
N TYR A 80 0.43 -12.73 2.12
CA TYR A 80 -0.08 -11.45 2.63
C TYR A 80 -1.11 -11.64 3.75
N MET A 81 -1.72 -12.83 3.88
CA MET A 81 -2.75 -13.10 4.89
C MET A 81 -2.28 -12.82 6.32
N VAL A 82 -0.98 -13.03 6.62
CA VAL A 82 -0.41 -12.74 7.95
C VAL A 82 -0.34 -11.25 8.28
N LEU A 83 -0.50 -10.39 7.26
CA LEU A 83 -0.45 -8.92 7.34
C LEU A 83 -1.85 -8.29 7.28
N LEU A 84 -2.89 -9.05 6.91
CA LEU A 84 -4.25 -8.53 6.83
C LEU A 84 -4.78 -7.98 8.16
N PRO A 85 -4.61 -8.64 9.33
CA PRO A 85 -5.18 -8.15 10.57
C PRO A 85 -4.72 -6.73 10.95
N GLU A 86 -3.48 -6.37 10.61
CA GLU A 86 -2.96 -5.01 10.81
C GLU A 86 -3.33 -4.05 9.67
N THR A 87 -3.59 -4.56 8.47
CA THR A 87 -3.92 -3.75 7.28
C THR A 87 -5.39 -3.31 7.28
N ILE A 88 -6.31 -4.19 7.68
CA ILE A 88 -7.76 -3.95 7.64
C ILE A 88 -8.18 -2.63 8.33
N PRO A 89 -7.73 -2.32 9.57
CA PRO A 89 -8.12 -1.07 10.22
C PRO A 89 -7.75 0.18 9.42
N PHE A 90 -6.60 0.18 8.73
CA PHE A 90 -6.17 1.30 7.90
C PHE A 90 -6.97 1.41 6.60
N LEU A 91 -7.34 0.29 6.00
CA LEU A 91 -8.22 0.29 4.83
C LEU A 91 -9.61 0.80 5.21
N ALA A 92 -10.13 0.42 6.39
CA ALA A 92 -11.41 0.86 6.89
C ALA A 92 -11.43 2.38 7.11
N GLU A 93 -10.37 2.93 7.71
CA GLU A 93 -10.21 4.39 7.87
C GLU A 93 -10.20 5.12 6.53
N LEU A 94 -9.52 4.58 5.51
CA LEU A 94 -9.47 5.19 4.17
C LEU A 94 -10.78 5.09 3.38
N MET A 95 -11.68 4.17 3.74
CA MET A 95 -13.03 4.12 3.14
C MET A 95 -13.88 5.33 3.54
N GLU A 96 -13.46 6.07 4.57
CA GLU A 96 -14.07 7.32 5.01
C GLU A 96 -13.12 8.52 4.74
N ASP A 97 -12.18 8.41 3.80
CA ASP A 97 -11.25 9.51 3.47
C ASP A 97 -11.99 10.73 2.90
N GLU A 98 -11.56 11.92 3.30
CA GLU A 98 -12.11 13.19 2.82
C GLU A 98 -11.90 13.45 1.32
N CYS A 99 -10.94 12.76 0.70
CA CYS A 99 -10.62 12.87 -0.72
C CYS A 99 -11.28 11.73 -1.50
N GLU A 100 -12.26 12.07 -2.34
CA GLU A 100 -13.01 11.10 -3.18
C GLU A 100 -12.11 10.18 -4.01
N GLU A 101 -10.98 10.69 -4.53
CA GLU A 101 -10.01 9.88 -5.29
C GLU A 101 -9.36 8.78 -4.44
N VAL A 102 -9.09 9.07 -3.16
CA VAL A 102 -8.51 8.10 -2.22
C VAL A 102 -9.57 7.09 -1.79
N GLU A 103 -10.79 7.54 -1.51
CA GLU A 103 -11.93 6.69 -1.18
C GLU A 103 -12.20 5.67 -2.30
N HIS A 104 -12.30 6.13 -3.54
CA HIS A 104 -12.49 5.25 -4.69
C HIS A 104 -11.30 4.29 -4.87
N GLN A 105 -10.09 4.76 -4.63
CA GLN A 105 -8.89 3.93 -4.75
C GLN A 105 -8.83 2.83 -3.69
N VAL A 106 -9.24 3.08 -2.45
CA VAL A 106 -9.23 2.04 -1.42
C VAL A 106 -10.26 0.94 -1.73
N GLN A 107 -11.45 1.31 -2.22
CA GLN A 107 -12.46 0.33 -2.64
C GLN A 107 -11.92 -0.57 -3.76
N LYS A 108 -11.23 0.03 -4.74
CA LYS A 108 -10.55 -0.71 -5.80
C LYS A 108 -9.46 -1.64 -5.26
N VAL A 109 -8.61 -1.16 -4.34
CA VAL A 109 -7.55 -1.97 -3.73
C VAL A 109 -8.14 -3.14 -2.96
N ILE A 110 -9.20 -2.94 -2.17
CA ILE A 110 -9.88 -4.03 -1.46
C ILE A 110 -10.35 -5.10 -2.46
N HIS A 111 -11.02 -4.70 -3.54
CA HIS A 111 -11.50 -5.65 -4.55
C HIS A 111 -10.38 -6.41 -5.26
N GLU A 112 -9.28 -5.73 -5.59
CA GLU A 112 -8.12 -6.37 -6.20
C GLU A 112 -7.42 -7.32 -5.21
N MET A 113 -7.34 -6.95 -3.93
CA MET A 113 -6.82 -7.83 -2.88
C MET A 113 -7.69 -9.08 -2.70
N GLU A 114 -9.02 -8.96 -2.69
CA GLU A 114 -9.94 -10.10 -2.68
C GLU A 114 -9.66 -11.07 -3.84
N THR A 115 -9.45 -10.51 -5.03
CA THR A 115 -9.13 -11.29 -6.23
C THR A 115 -7.77 -12.00 -6.10
N ILE A 116 -6.77 -11.34 -5.52
CA ILE A 116 -5.42 -11.90 -5.31
C ILE A 116 -5.43 -13.01 -4.26
N LEU A 117 -6.22 -12.82 -3.21
CA LEU A 117 -6.27 -13.69 -2.03
C LEU A 117 -7.28 -14.82 -2.16
N GLY A 118 -8.26 -14.68 -3.05
CA GLY A 118 -9.27 -15.70 -3.34
C GLY A 118 -10.40 -15.77 -2.30
N GLU A 119 -10.52 -14.80 -1.41
CA GLU A 119 -11.58 -14.72 -0.42
C GLU A 119 -12.13 -13.29 -0.26
N PRO A 120 -13.42 -13.13 0.11
CA PRO A 120 -13.99 -11.81 0.34
C PRO A 120 -13.39 -11.17 1.60
N LEU A 121 -13.02 -9.90 1.50
CA LEU A 121 -12.47 -9.14 2.61
C LEU A 121 -13.56 -8.40 3.40
N GLN A 122 -14.78 -8.27 2.86
CA GLN A 122 -15.89 -7.59 3.56
C GLN A 122 -16.19 -8.17 4.96
N SER A 123 -15.95 -9.46 5.22
CA SER A 123 -16.19 -10.04 6.55
C SER A 123 -15.26 -9.52 7.64
N TYR A 124 -14.20 -8.79 7.26
CA TYR A 124 -13.22 -8.22 8.18
C TYR A 124 -13.49 -6.74 8.49
N PHE A 125 -14.39 -6.08 7.77
CA PHE A 125 -14.74 -4.67 7.93
C PHE A 125 -16.00 -4.47 8.81
#